data_AF-A0A920TQ04-F1
#
_entry.id   AF-A0A920TQ04-F1
#
_cell.length_a   1.000
_cell.length_b   1.000
_cell.length_c   1.000
_cell.angle_alpha   90.00
_cell.angle_beta   90.00
_cell.angle_gamma   90.00
#
_symmetry.space_group_name_H-M   'P 1'
#
loop_
_entity.id
_entity.type
_entity.pdbx_description
1 polymer ?
#
loop_
_entity_poly.entity_id
_entity_poly.type
_entity_poly.pdbx_seq_one_letter_code
_entity_poly.pdbx_strand_id
1 'polypeptide(L)'
;MSKNISKLSGRIGLKDNLFQKLSERSLNSKNGEGMKEIADKYHVGVSTLHGAESFYEFLRPAHREKKAFVCNGSACMCAGTQEPLKKKLKDKLGDDKVGEMFCLGYCYENNAFHYNGQNYAGNDINKIDDIIKGKDLEQEKFFSKSFASTSFLMDDETSDLDKFKKHLIKFINTDKQEIIKSLLNSNLTGRGGAGFPTGMKWDFCSKAKSEKKYVICNADEGDSGAYSDRYLLEDQPLKVIFGMIICGYVIGSDEGVLYIRGSILNQLKL
;
A
#
# COMPACT_ATOMS: atom_id res chain seq x y z
N MET A 1 25.77 -13.35 12.50
CA MET A 1 24.92 -13.50 11.29
C MET A 1 25.81 -13.75 10.09
N SER A 2 25.61 -14.84 9.34
CA SER A 2 26.48 -15.17 8.21
C SER A 2 26.34 -14.11 7.11
N LYS A 3 27.47 -13.56 6.64
CA LYS A 3 27.53 -12.57 5.54
C LYS A 3 26.96 -13.11 4.21
N ASN A 4 26.60 -14.40 4.14
CA ASN A 4 26.12 -15.06 2.94
C ASN A 4 24.62 -14.87 2.70
N ILE A 5 23.77 -14.83 3.72
CA ILE A 5 22.30 -14.75 3.52
C ILE A 5 21.89 -13.37 2.99
N SER A 6 22.43 -12.29 3.57
CA SER A 6 22.18 -10.92 3.10
C SER A 6 22.76 -10.62 1.71
N LYS A 7 23.84 -11.29 1.32
CA LYS A 7 24.38 -11.23 -0.05
C LYS A 7 23.57 -12.04 -1.07
N LEU A 8 22.81 -13.06 -0.64
CA LEU A 8 21.96 -13.85 -1.52
C LEU A 8 20.60 -13.15 -1.73
N SER A 9 20.04 -12.52 -0.71
CA SER A 9 18.81 -11.73 -0.84
C SER A 9 18.98 -10.44 -1.65
N GLY A 10 20.20 -9.90 -1.75
CA GLY A 10 20.51 -8.69 -2.51
C GLY A 10 20.78 -8.92 -4.01
N ARG A 11 20.59 -10.13 -4.54
CA ARG A 11 21.06 -10.49 -5.91
C ARG A 11 20.10 -10.19 -7.04
N ILE A 12 18.89 -9.75 -6.76
CA ILE A 12 17.90 -9.50 -7.81
C ILE A 12 17.29 -8.15 -7.47
N GLY A 13 17.43 -7.19 -8.38
CA GLY A 13 16.87 -5.85 -8.23
C GLY A 13 15.35 -5.89 -8.07
N LEU A 14 14.68 -4.75 -8.25
CA LEU A 14 13.23 -4.70 -8.05
C LEU A 14 12.44 -5.55 -9.07
N LYS A 15 13.06 -5.88 -10.22
CA LYS A 15 12.50 -6.73 -11.27
C LYS A 15 12.66 -8.21 -10.92
N ASP A 16 11.60 -8.99 -11.11
CA ASP A 16 11.57 -10.43 -10.80
C ASP A 16 11.97 -10.73 -9.34
N ASN A 17 11.46 -9.96 -8.39
CA ASN A 17 11.79 -10.17 -6.98
C ASN A 17 11.11 -11.44 -6.40
N LEU A 18 11.68 -11.96 -5.32
CA LEU A 18 11.22 -13.20 -4.69
C LEU A 18 9.75 -13.12 -4.24
N PHE A 19 9.34 -12.00 -3.64
CA PHE A 19 7.99 -11.83 -3.11
C PHE A 19 6.95 -11.85 -4.22
N GLN A 20 7.23 -11.21 -5.36
CA GLN A 20 6.37 -11.26 -6.54
C GLN A 20 6.19 -12.69 -7.04
N LYS A 21 7.28 -13.46 -7.20
CA LYS A 21 7.18 -14.86 -7.65
C LYS A 21 6.47 -15.75 -6.65
N LEU A 22 6.69 -15.52 -5.36
CA LEU A 22 5.96 -16.22 -4.31
C LEU A 22 4.46 -15.93 -4.41
N SER A 23 4.08 -14.65 -4.51
CA SER A 23 2.69 -14.20 -4.62
C SER A 23 2.01 -14.73 -5.88
N GLU A 24 2.64 -14.59 -7.06
CA GLU A 24 2.13 -15.11 -8.33
C GLU A 24 1.87 -16.62 -8.26
N ARG A 25 2.79 -17.39 -7.68
CA ARG A 25 2.62 -18.83 -7.51
C ARG A 25 1.50 -19.15 -6.51
N SER A 26 1.47 -18.49 -5.36
CA SER A 26 0.44 -18.72 -4.35
C SER A 26 -0.95 -18.33 -4.85
N LEU A 27 -1.10 -17.29 -5.68
CA LEU A 27 -2.40 -16.89 -6.23
C LEU A 27 -2.89 -17.83 -7.34
N ASN A 28 -1.97 -18.41 -8.12
CA ASN A 28 -2.33 -19.26 -9.27
C ASN A 28 -2.34 -20.77 -8.97
N SER A 29 -1.71 -21.21 -7.87
CA SER A 29 -1.65 -22.63 -7.49
C SER A 29 -2.34 -22.91 -6.16
N LYS A 30 -3.07 -24.03 -6.12
CA LYS A 30 -3.66 -24.57 -4.88
C LYS A 30 -2.74 -25.57 -4.18
N ASN A 31 -1.66 -26.01 -4.83
CA ASN A 31 -0.80 -27.09 -4.36
C ASN A 31 0.64 -26.60 -4.11
N GLY A 32 1.46 -27.41 -3.43
CA GLY A 32 2.89 -27.16 -3.15
C GLY A 32 3.80 -27.03 -4.40
N GLU A 33 3.24 -27.16 -5.61
CA GLU A 33 3.93 -27.11 -6.89
C GLU A 33 4.59 -25.75 -7.15
N GLY A 34 5.73 -25.76 -7.85
CA GLY A 34 6.54 -24.58 -8.18
C GLY A 34 7.38 -24.03 -7.02
N MET A 35 7.15 -24.46 -5.77
CA MET A 35 7.90 -23.94 -4.61
C MET A 35 9.39 -24.29 -4.66
N LYS A 36 9.72 -25.51 -5.12
CA LYS A 36 11.10 -25.96 -5.29
C LYS A 36 11.83 -25.17 -6.38
N GLU A 37 11.16 -24.87 -7.49
CA GLU A 37 11.72 -24.08 -8.59
C GLU A 37 12.05 -22.65 -8.15
N ILE A 38 11.16 -22.03 -7.36
CA ILE A 38 11.43 -20.72 -6.76
C ILE A 38 12.60 -20.82 -5.77
N ALA A 39 12.63 -21.83 -4.91
CA ALA A 39 13.73 -22.06 -3.97
C ALA A 39 15.09 -22.17 -4.67
N ASP A 40 15.15 -22.96 -5.74
CA ASP A 40 16.36 -23.17 -6.54
C ASP A 40 16.77 -21.88 -7.26
N LYS A 41 15.83 -21.16 -7.88
CA LYS A 41 16.09 -19.89 -8.59
C LYS A 41 16.62 -18.78 -7.68
N TYR A 42 16.06 -18.66 -6.47
CA TYR A 42 16.42 -17.60 -5.52
C TYR A 42 17.46 -18.05 -4.48
N HIS A 43 17.95 -19.29 -4.59
CA HIS A 43 18.95 -19.88 -3.68
C HIS A 43 18.56 -19.78 -2.20
N VAL A 44 17.31 -20.09 -1.90
CA VAL A 44 16.74 -20.10 -0.54
C VAL A 44 16.11 -21.44 -0.24
N GLY A 45 16.04 -21.83 1.04
CA GLY A 45 15.40 -23.08 1.42
C GLY A 45 13.89 -23.06 1.19
N VAL A 46 13.32 -24.21 0.79
CA VAL A 46 11.86 -24.38 0.65
C VAL A 46 11.14 -24.05 1.98
N SER A 47 11.74 -24.40 3.12
CA SER A 47 11.21 -24.05 4.45
C SER A 47 11.16 -22.54 4.68
N THR A 48 12.15 -21.79 4.21
CA THR A 48 12.17 -20.32 4.27
C THR A 48 11.03 -19.74 3.44
N LEU A 49 10.79 -20.27 2.25
CA LEU A 49 9.69 -19.83 1.39
C LEU A 49 8.33 -20.16 1.99
N HIS A 50 8.17 -21.35 2.56
CA HIS A 50 6.95 -21.71 3.26
C HIS A 50 6.71 -20.82 4.48
N GLY A 51 7.78 -20.51 5.24
CA GLY A 51 7.71 -19.54 6.34
C GLY A 51 7.22 -18.17 5.86
N ALA A 52 7.79 -17.64 4.77
CA ALA A 52 7.36 -16.38 4.17
C ALA A 52 5.90 -16.44 3.69
N GLU A 53 5.50 -17.48 2.96
CA GLU A 53 4.12 -17.67 2.49
C GLU A 53 3.13 -17.71 3.66
N SER A 54 3.45 -18.45 4.72
CA SER A 54 2.61 -18.56 5.91
C SER A 54 2.54 -17.26 6.71
N PHE A 55 3.50 -16.35 6.57
CA PHE A 55 3.49 -15.06 7.25
C PHE A 55 2.40 -14.15 6.68
N TYR A 56 2.31 -14.02 5.36
CA TYR A 56 1.39 -13.11 4.69
C TYR A 56 -0.02 -13.69 4.60
N GLU A 57 -0.99 -12.99 5.16
CA GLU A 57 -2.36 -13.48 5.30
C GLU A 57 -3.01 -13.84 3.94
N PHE A 58 -2.88 -12.96 2.93
CA PHE A 58 -3.42 -13.20 1.58
C PHE A 58 -2.83 -14.41 0.85
N LEU A 59 -1.65 -14.88 1.26
CA LEU A 59 -1.01 -16.04 0.64
C LEU A 59 -1.43 -17.36 1.28
N ARG A 60 -1.98 -17.32 2.51
CA ARG A 60 -2.40 -18.51 3.26
C ARG A 60 -3.56 -19.22 2.54
N PRO A 61 -3.52 -20.56 2.39
CA PRO A 61 -4.62 -21.33 1.81
C PRO A 61 -5.97 -21.06 2.47
N ALA A 62 -6.01 -21.04 3.82
CA ALA A 62 -7.23 -20.82 4.58
C ALA A 62 -7.87 -19.44 4.33
N HIS A 63 -7.06 -18.41 4.03
CA HIS A 63 -7.58 -17.09 3.64
C HIS A 63 -8.12 -17.16 2.21
N ARG A 64 -7.38 -17.76 1.28
CA ARG A 64 -7.79 -17.88 -0.15
C ARG A 64 -9.06 -18.72 -0.39
N GLU A 65 -9.44 -19.58 0.55
CA GLU A 65 -10.69 -20.33 0.48
C GLU A 65 -11.95 -19.48 0.75
N LYS A 66 -11.77 -18.32 1.40
CA LYS A 66 -12.83 -17.33 1.64
C LYS A 66 -13.01 -16.45 0.41
N LYS A 67 -14.23 -15.95 0.22
CA LYS A 67 -14.60 -15.02 -0.86
C LYS A 67 -14.83 -13.59 -0.36
N ALA A 68 -15.36 -13.47 0.86
CA ALA A 68 -15.66 -12.19 1.48
C ALA A 68 -15.03 -12.08 2.87
N PHE A 69 -14.64 -10.87 3.25
CA PHE A 69 -14.10 -10.60 4.57
C PHE A 69 -14.71 -9.33 5.15
N VAL A 70 -15.20 -9.43 6.37
CA VAL A 70 -15.75 -8.32 7.12
C VAL A 70 -14.62 -7.58 7.83
N CYS A 71 -14.55 -6.26 7.69
CA CYS A 71 -13.58 -5.43 8.41
C CYS A 71 -13.77 -5.58 9.93
N ASN A 72 -12.72 -5.88 10.68
CA ASN A 72 -12.75 -5.90 12.15
C ASN A 72 -12.04 -4.68 12.78
N GLY A 73 -11.81 -3.63 12.00
CA GLY A 73 -11.25 -2.37 12.48
C GLY A 73 -12.13 -1.74 13.56
N SER A 74 -11.50 -1.15 14.57
CA SER A 74 -12.17 -0.60 15.76
C SER A 74 -13.31 0.36 15.44
N ALA A 75 -13.16 1.24 14.45
CA ALA A 75 -14.20 2.15 14.00
C ALA A 75 -15.49 1.41 13.56
N CYS A 76 -15.35 0.39 12.70
CA CYS A 76 -16.49 -0.39 12.22
C CYS A 76 -17.14 -1.22 13.34
N MET A 77 -16.33 -1.76 14.25
CA MET A 77 -16.81 -2.51 15.42
C MET A 77 -17.61 -1.59 16.36
N CYS A 78 -17.09 -0.40 16.66
CA CYS A 78 -17.77 0.60 17.49
C CYS A 78 -19.05 1.14 16.83
N ALA A 79 -19.11 1.20 15.50
CA ALA A 79 -20.31 1.60 14.77
C ALA A 79 -21.44 0.54 14.84
N GLY A 80 -21.13 -0.70 15.26
CA GLY A 80 -22.13 -1.77 15.38
C GLY A 80 -22.67 -2.30 14.04
N THR A 81 -22.00 -1.99 12.92
CA THR A 81 -22.46 -2.31 11.56
C THR A 81 -22.03 -3.70 11.07
N GLN A 82 -20.97 -4.27 11.67
CA GLN A 82 -20.31 -5.46 11.14
C GLN A 82 -21.08 -6.76 11.36
N GLU A 83 -21.85 -6.90 12.45
CA GLU A 83 -22.65 -8.11 12.70
C GLU A 83 -23.80 -8.29 11.67
N PRO A 84 -24.64 -7.26 11.40
CA PRO A 84 -25.62 -7.33 10.31
C PRO A 84 -24.99 -7.59 8.94
N LEU A 85 -23.87 -6.93 8.65
CA LEU A 85 -23.11 -7.11 7.41
C LEU A 85 -22.63 -8.56 7.25
N LYS A 86 -22.01 -9.12 8.30
CA LYS A 86 -21.51 -10.49 8.34
C LYS A 86 -22.63 -11.49 8.10
N LYS A 87 -23.78 -11.31 8.76
CA LYS A 87 -24.97 -12.15 8.55
C LYS A 87 -25.41 -12.11 7.09
N LYS A 88 -25.57 -10.92 6.51
CA LYS A 88 -26.01 -10.75 5.12
C LYS A 88 -25.04 -11.38 4.11
N LEU A 89 -23.73 -11.27 4.34
CA LEU A 89 -22.73 -11.92 3.50
C LEU A 89 -22.80 -13.44 3.61
N LYS A 90 -22.99 -13.98 4.82
CA LYS A 90 -23.12 -15.42 5.06
C LYS A 90 -24.39 -15.99 4.40
N ASP A 91 -25.50 -15.28 4.51
CA ASP A 91 -26.76 -15.65 3.85
C ASP A 91 -26.61 -15.73 2.32
N LYS A 92 -25.73 -14.92 1.72
CA LYS A 92 -25.50 -14.87 0.27
C LYS A 92 -24.40 -15.82 -0.22
N LEU A 93 -23.34 -16.04 0.57
CA LEU A 93 -22.12 -16.72 0.12
C LEU A 93 -21.86 -18.06 0.81
N GLY A 94 -22.52 -18.33 1.94
CA GLY A 94 -22.24 -19.46 2.82
C GLY A 94 -21.24 -19.11 3.94
N ASP A 95 -21.42 -19.75 5.10
CA ASP A 95 -20.59 -19.54 6.29
C ASP A 95 -19.10 -19.83 6.07
N ASP A 96 -18.81 -20.84 5.26
CA ASP A 96 -17.44 -21.24 4.94
C ASP A 96 -16.73 -20.23 4.03
N LYS A 97 -17.46 -19.31 3.37
CA LYS A 97 -16.91 -18.32 2.44
C LYS A 97 -16.71 -16.93 3.03
N VAL A 98 -17.19 -16.69 4.25
CA VAL A 98 -17.06 -15.39 4.91
C VAL A 98 -16.02 -15.48 6.04
N GLY A 99 -15.07 -14.55 6.03
CA GLY A 99 -14.09 -14.35 7.08
C GLY A 99 -14.16 -12.94 7.66
N GLU A 100 -13.18 -12.63 8.48
CA GLU A 100 -12.89 -11.27 8.96
C GLU A 100 -11.47 -10.91 8.56
N MET A 101 -11.19 -9.63 8.42
CA MET A 101 -9.84 -9.13 8.22
C MET A 101 -9.65 -7.78 8.90
N PHE A 102 -8.38 -7.40 9.06
CA PHE A 102 -7.96 -6.11 9.61
C PHE A 102 -8.62 -4.91 8.92
N CYS A 103 -8.47 -3.73 9.53
CA CYS A 103 -9.09 -2.49 9.06
C CYS A 103 -8.88 -2.26 7.55
N LEU A 104 -9.97 -2.00 6.81
CA LEU A 104 -9.96 -1.76 5.36
C LEU A 104 -9.77 -0.28 4.97
N GLY A 105 -9.66 0.64 5.92
CA GLY A 105 -9.52 2.08 5.65
C GLY A 105 -10.83 2.80 5.32
N TYR A 106 -11.99 2.13 5.35
CA TYR A 106 -13.31 2.75 5.11
C TYR A 106 -14.01 3.18 6.42
N CYS A 107 -13.23 3.72 7.36
CA CYS A 107 -13.70 4.01 8.72
C CYS A 107 -14.78 5.11 8.80
N TYR A 108 -14.83 5.98 7.80
CA TYR A 108 -15.81 7.07 7.71
C TYR A 108 -17.19 6.60 7.21
N GLU A 109 -17.26 5.47 6.49
CA GLU A 109 -18.51 4.89 5.96
C GLU A 109 -19.00 3.70 6.77
N ASN A 110 -18.09 2.93 7.39
CA ASN A 110 -18.37 1.65 8.02
C ASN A 110 -19.00 0.65 7.03
N ASN A 111 -19.66 -0.41 7.51
CA ASN A 111 -20.13 -1.52 6.68
C ASN A 111 -19.05 -2.05 5.71
N ALA A 112 -17.78 -1.98 6.12
CA ALA A 112 -16.67 -2.24 5.23
C ALA A 112 -16.45 -3.74 5.08
N PHE A 113 -16.36 -4.21 3.83
CA PHE A 113 -16.02 -5.58 3.50
C PHE A 113 -15.15 -5.67 2.25
N HIS A 114 -14.35 -6.72 2.18
CA HIS A 114 -13.55 -7.07 1.02
C HIS A 114 -14.21 -8.25 0.31
N TYR A 115 -14.35 -8.20 -1.01
CA TYR A 115 -14.85 -9.30 -1.83
C TYR A 115 -14.05 -9.40 -3.11
N ASN A 116 -13.49 -10.60 -3.37
CA ASN A 116 -12.71 -10.92 -4.57
C ASN A 116 -11.67 -9.85 -4.99
N GLY A 117 -10.90 -9.33 -4.03
CA GLY A 117 -9.83 -8.38 -4.34
C GLY A 117 -10.27 -6.91 -4.37
N GLN A 118 -11.54 -6.60 -4.14
CA GLN A 118 -12.06 -5.23 -4.06
C GLN A 118 -12.68 -4.96 -2.68
N ASN A 119 -12.53 -3.73 -2.19
CA ASN A 119 -13.24 -3.28 -0.99
C ASN A 119 -14.52 -2.56 -1.37
N TYR A 120 -15.49 -2.66 -0.47
CA TYR A 120 -16.82 -2.06 -0.53
C TYR A 120 -17.17 -1.54 0.87
N ALA A 121 -18.02 -0.52 0.94
CA ALA A 121 -18.40 0.09 2.21
C ALA A 121 -19.78 0.75 2.16
N GLY A 122 -20.23 1.27 3.31
CA GLY A 122 -21.47 2.04 3.41
C GLY A 122 -22.68 1.29 2.85
N ASN A 123 -23.28 1.84 1.80
CA ASN A 123 -24.48 1.30 1.16
C ASN A 123 -24.21 0.23 0.09
N ASP A 124 -22.95 -0.06 -0.25
CA ASP A 124 -22.60 -1.03 -1.29
C ASP A 124 -23.14 -2.43 -0.99
N ILE A 125 -23.24 -2.78 0.30
CA ILE A 125 -23.83 -4.04 0.74
C ILE A 125 -25.29 -4.21 0.27
N ASN A 126 -26.01 -3.14 -0.04
CA ASN A 126 -27.36 -3.21 -0.61
C ASN A 126 -27.38 -3.72 -2.04
N LYS A 127 -26.25 -3.65 -2.74
CA LYS A 127 -26.04 -4.12 -4.12
C LYS A 127 -25.29 -5.44 -4.19
N ILE A 128 -25.25 -6.23 -3.10
CA ILE A 128 -24.47 -7.48 -3.02
C ILE A 128 -24.77 -8.49 -4.15
N ASP A 129 -26.03 -8.57 -4.60
CA ASP A 129 -26.40 -9.47 -5.71
C ASP A 129 -25.75 -9.05 -7.03
N ASP A 130 -25.52 -7.76 -7.24
CA ASP A 130 -24.83 -7.22 -8.41
C ASP A 130 -23.31 -7.38 -8.26
N ILE A 131 -22.77 -7.17 -7.05
CA ILE A 131 -21.34 -7.42 -6.71
C ILE A 131 -20.97 -8.88 -7.01
N ILE A 132 -21.78 -9.83 -6.55
CA ILE A 132 -21.52 -11.27 -6.74
C ILE A 132 -21.55 -11.65 -8.22
N LYS A 133 -22.39 -10.98 -9.02
CA LYS A 133 -22.46 -11.17 -10.48
C LYS A 133 -21.31 -10.49 -11.23
N GLY A 134 -20.43 -9.76 -10.55
CA GLY A 134 -19.30 -9.06 -11.16
C GLY A 134 -19.72 -7.84 -11.97
N LYS A 135 -20.88 -7.23 -11.66
CA LYS A 135 -21.23 -5.94 -12.26
C LYS A 135 -20.29 -4.87 -11.72
N ASP A 136 -19.81 -4.01 -12.61
CA ASP A 136 -19.05 -2.83 -12.20
C ASP A 136 -20.00 -1.87 -11.48
N LEU A 137 -19.68 -1.57 -10.23
CA LEU A 137 -20.46 -0.68 -9.39
C LEU A 137 -19.68 0.60 -9.19
N GLU A 138 -20.32 1.71 -9.55
CA GLU A 138 -19.85 3.02 -9.13
C GLU A 138 -20.08 3.14 -7.61
N GLN A 139 -18.98 3.04 -6.86
CA GLN A 139 -18.98 3.27 -5.42
C GLN A 139 -19.09 4.77 -5.16
N GLU A 140 -19.80 5.14 -4.09
CA GLU A 140 -19.84 6.53 -3.65
C GLU A 140 -18.42 6.96 -3.24
N LYS A 141 -17.93 8.04 -3.84
CA LYS A 141 -16.64 8.60 -3.44
C LYS A 141 -16.82 9.47 -2.21
N PHE A 142 -15.94 9.29 -1.24
CA PHE A 142 -15.90 10.18 -0.10
C PHE A 142 -15.37 11.55 -0.51
N PHE A 143 -16.06 12.60 -0.06
CA PHE A 143 -15.64 13.97 -0.31
C PHE A 143 -14.81 14.47 0.87
N SER A 144 -13.59 14.91 0.60
CA SER A 144 -12.73 15.53 1.59
C SER A 144 -12.67 17.04 1.37
N LYS A 145 -12.53 17.81 2.46
CA LYS A 145 -12.31 19.26 2.40
C LYS A 145 -11.35 19.71 3.50
N SER A 146 -10.36 20.49 3.13
CA SER A 146 -9.47 21.15 4.09
C SER A 146 -10.11 22.43 4.64
N PHE A 147 -10.07 22.58 5.96
CA PHE A 147 -10.44 23.82 6.66
C PHE A 147 -9.21 24.59 7.17
N ALA A 148 -8.01 24.14 6.83
CA ALA A 148 -6.79 24.84 7.17
C ALA A 148 -6.63 26.12 6.33
N SER A 149 -6.05 27.17 6.92
CA SER A 149 -5.65 28.38 6.20
C SER A 149 -4.63 28.10 5.09
N THR A 150 -3.86 27.02 5.23
CA THR A 150 -2.96 26.49 4.21
C THR A 150 -3.22 25.00 4.08
N SER A 151 -3.80 24.60 2.95
CA SER A 151 -3.97 23.21 2.60
C SER A 151 -2.75 22.75 1.82
N PHE A 152 -2.09 21.67 2.26
CA PHE A 152 -0.99 21.05 1.51
C PHE A 152 -1.38 19.67 0.97
N LEU A 153 -2.19 18.92 1.72
CA LEU A 153 -2.72 17.63 1.25
C LEU A 153 -3.74 17.82 0.12
N MET A 154 -4.56 18.86 0.22
CA MET A 154 -5.71 19.07 -0.68
C MET A 154 -5.59 20.33 -1.54
N ASP A 155 -4.39 20.91 -1.69
CA ASP A 155 -4.16 21.93 -2.73
C ASP A 155 -4.16 21.30 -4.13
N ASP A 156 -4.14 22.16 -5.13
CA ASP A 156 -4.08 21.79 -6.54
C ASP A 156 -2.68 22.02 -7.18
N GLU A 157 -1.62 22.12 -6.38
CA GLU A 157 -0.28 22.49 -6.87
C GLU A 157 0.34 21.43 -7.80
N THR A 158 -0.13 20.19 -7.72
CA THR A 158 0.30 19.07 -8.59
C THR A 158 -0.89 18.26 -9.09
N SER A 159 -2.06 18.90 -9.20
CA SER A 159 -3.31 18.25 -9.59
C SER A 159 -3.33 17.75 -11.03
N ASP A 160 -2.46 18.29 -11.89
CA ASP A 160 -2.38 17.97 -13.31
C ASP A 160 -0.93 17.86 -13.78
N LEU A 161 -0.75 17.32 -14.98
CA LEU A 161 0.56 17.04 -15.56
C LEU A 161 1.37 18.32 -15.87
N ASP A 162 0.72 19.44 -16.16
CA ASP A 162 1.42 20.68 -16.51
C ASP A 162 2.00 21.34 -15.26
N LYS A 163 1.21 21.43 -14.19
CA LYS A 163 1.68 21.87 -12.88
C LYS A 163 2.75 20.93 -12.32
N PHE A 164 2.54 19.61 -12.43
CA PHE A 164 3.53 18.61 -12.04
C PHE A 164 4.87 18.83 -12.76
N LYS A 165 4.86 18.96 -14.10
CA LYS A 165 6.06 19.20 -14.90
C LYS A 165 6.75 20.50 -14.52
N LYS A 166 5.98 21.58 -14.33
CA LYS A 166 6.50 22.88 -13.91
C LYS A 166 7.27 22.78 -12.59
N HIS A 167 6.69 22.14 -11.59
CA HIS A 167 7.36 21.93 -10.30
C HIS A 167 8.57 21.00 -10.42
N LEU A 168 8.44 19.91 -11.18
CA LEU A 168 9.54 18.98 -11.40
C LEU A 168 10.75 19.69 -12.00
N ILE A 169 10.56 20.45 -13.09
CA ILE A 169 11.62 21.21 -13.75
C ILE A 169 12.26 22.22 -12.79
N LYS A 170 11.47 22.91 -11.97
CA LYS A 170 12.00 23.83 -10.97
C LYS A 170 12.96 23.12 -10.01
N PHE A 171 12.53 22.01 -9.40
CA PHE A 171 13.30 21.35 -8.34
C PHE A 171 14.49 20.53 -8.86
N ILE A 172 14.41 19.93 -10.05
CA ILE A 172 15.59 19.24 -10.63
C ILE A 172 16.70 20.22 -11.04
N ASN A 173 16.35 21.49 -11.28
CA ASN A 173 17.32 22.58 -11.53
C ASN A 173 17.73 23.33 -10.26
N THR A 174 17.21 22.94 -9.10
CA THR A 174 17.62 23.48 -7.79
C THR A 174 18.76 22.63 -7.23
N ASP A 175 19.71 23.27 -6.56
CA ASP A 175 20.79 22.56 -5.89
C ASP A 175 20.24 21.62 -4.81
N LYS A 176 20.79 20.40 -4.73
CA LYS A 176 20.29 19.36 -3.80
C LYS A 176 20.44 19.78 -2.34
N GLN A 177 21.50 20.51 -1.99
CA GLN A 177 21.71 21.01 -0.64
C GLN A 177 20.74 22.13 -0.30
N GLU A 178 20.33 22.95 -1.28
CA GLU A 178 19.26 23.92 -1.09
C GLU A 178 17.92 23.25 -0.79
N ILE A 179 17.58 22.17 -1.51
CA ILE A 179 16.38 21.36 -1.22
C ILE A 179 16.45 20.79 0.21
N ILE A 180 17.57 20.16 0.59
CA ILE A 180 17.77 19.64 1.95
C ILE A 180 17.61 20.76 3.00
N LYS A 181 18.23 21.93 2.77
CA LYS A 181 18.14 23.08 3.66
C LYS A 181 16.69 23.55 3.81
N SER A 182 15.92 23.60 2.72
CA SER A 182 14.50 23.94 2.78
C SER A 182 13.68 22.94 3.62
N LEU A 183 13.98 21.65 3.53
CA LEU A 183 13.33 20.59 4.31
C LEU A 183 13.70 20.67 5.80
N LEU A 184 14.94 21.03 6.11
CA LEU A 184 15.38 21.26 7.49
C LEU A 184 14.68 22.49 8.08
N ASN A 185 14.64 23.60 7.34
CA ASN A 185 14.02 24.85 7.78
C ASN A 185 12.49 24.74 7.94
N SER A 186 11.83 23.86 7.19
CA SER A 186 10.38 23.64 7.30
C SER A 186 9.97 22.82 8.52
N ASN A 187 10.94 22.22 9.24
CA ASN A 187 10.69 21.28 10.33
C ASN A 187 9.78 20.11 9.93
N LEU A 188 9.81 19.70 8.64
CA LEU A 188 9.03 18.56 8.19
C LEU A 188 9.51 17.28 8.88
N THR A 189 8.57 16.58 9.53
CA THR A 189 8.80 15.29 10.17
C THR A 189 8.04 14.18 9.46
N GLY A 190 8.50 12.94 9.64
CA GLY A 190 7.84 11.75 9.12
C GLY A 190 6.40 11.64 9.63
N ARG A 191 5.45 11.48 8.70
CA ARG A 191 4.01 11.42 9.00
C ARG A 191 3.48 10.02 9.31
N GLY A 192 4.29 8.98 9.15
CA GLY A 192 3.96 7.60 9.56
C GLY A 192 4.16 7.31 11.06
N GLY A 193 3.97 8.31 11.93
CA GLY A 193 4.01 8.15 13.40
C GLY A 193 5.38 8.33 14.07
N ALA A 194 6.49 7.91 13.45
CA ALA A 194 7.82 7.98 14.09
C ALA A 194 8.37 9.42 14.30
N GLY A 195 7.87 10.41 13.55
CA GLY A 195 8.20 11.82 13.77
C GLY A 195 9.64 12.23 13.49
N PHE A 196 10.47 11.38 12.87
CA PHE A 196 11.86 11.72 12.58
C PHE A 196 11.97 12.84 11.51
N PRO A 197 12.85 13.84 11.67
CA PRO A 197 12.97 14.95 10.72
C PRO A 197 13.38 14.50 9.30
N THR A 198 12.56 14.84 8.32
CA THR A 198 12.71 14.40 6.93
C THR A 198 13.98 14.95 6.29
N GLY A 199 14.29 16.24 6.51
CA GLY A 199 15.51 16.87 6.00
C GLY A 199 16.78 16.17 6.49
N MET A 200 16.85 15.78 7.76
CA MET A 200 17.99 15.02 8.30
C MET A 200 18.09 13.63 7.68
N LYS A 201 16.96 12.92 7.54
CA LYS A 201 16.95 11.58 6.93
C LYS A 201 17.49 11.62 5.49
N TRP A 202 17.06 12.61 4.71
CA TRP A 202 17.52 12.79 3.33
C TRP A 202 18.98 13.19 3.27
N ASP A 203 19.43 14.09 4.14
CA ASP A 203 20.83 14.51 4.23
C ASP A 203 21.76 13.33 4.53
N PHE A 204 21.46 12.53 5.56
CA PHE A 204 22.23 11.35 5.92
C PHE A 204 22.31 10.34 4.76
N CYS A 205 21.18 10.08 4.09
CA CYS A 205 21.15 9.18 2.94
C CYS A 205 21.95 9.73 1.75
N SER A 206 21.87 11.03 1.48
CA SER A 206 22.62 11.68 0.39
C SER A 206 24.14 11.55 0.59
N LYS A 207 24.62 11.69 1.84
CA LYS A 207 26.04 11.61 2.22
C LYS A 207 26.56 10.18 2.31
N ALA A 208 25.69 9.18 2.46
CA ALA A 208 26.10 7.78 2.48
C ALA A 208 26.72 7.38 1.13
N LYS A 209 27.95 6.84 1.19
CA LYS A 209 28.66 6.32 0.00
C LYS A 209 28.10 4.95 -0.37
N SER A 210 27.34 4.90 -1.46
CA SER A 210 26.80 3.68 -2.04
C SER A 210 26.60 3.88 -3.54
N GLU A 211 26.88 2.85 -4.34
CA GLU A 211 26.59 2.85 -5.78
C GLU A 211 25.09 2.77 -6.05
N LYS A 212 24.32 2.16 -5.13
CA LYS A 212 22.88 1.99 -5.25
C LYS A 212 22.16 2.54 -4.03
N LYS A 213 21.10 3.30 -4.27
CA LYS A 213 20.18 3.84 -3.26
C LYS A 213 18.76 3.57 -3.73
N TYR A 214 17.82 3.66 -2.80
CA TYR A 214 16.41 3.37 -3.03
C TYR A 214 15.54 4.41 -2.34
N VAL A 215 14.45 4.79 -2.98
CA VAL A 215 13.32 5.46 -2.33
C VAL A 215 12.24 4.44 -2.07
N ILE A 216 11.80 4.30 -0.82
CA ILE A 216 10.66 3.44 -0.48
C ILE A 216 9.56 4.34 0.08
N CYS A 217 8.43 4.40 -0.61
CA CYS A 217 7.20 4.97 -0.11
C CYS A 217 6.40 3.86 0.57
N ASN A 218 6.17 4.00 1.87
CA ASN A 218 5.36 3.07 2.65
C ASN A 218 3.88 3.46 2.51
N ALA A 219 3.11 2.64 1.79
CA ALA A 219 1.68 2.77 1.57
C ALA A 219 0.93 1.53 2.12
N ASP A 220 1.45 0.91 3.18
CA ASP A 220 0.83 -0.24 3.83
C ASP A 220 -0.30 0.14 4.81
N GLU A 221 -0.50 1.45 5.06
CA GLU A 221 -1.43 2.10 6.02
C GLU A 221 -2.23 1.10 6.88
N GLY A 222 -1.52 0.49 7.84
CA GLY A 222 -1.99 -0.68 8.59
C GLY A 222 -2.79 -0.33 9.85
N ASP A 223 -2.60 0.89 10.35
CA ASP A 223 -3.20 1.35 11.60
C ASP A 223 -4.72 1.46 11.47
N SER A 224 -5.44 0.89 12.44
CA SER A 224 -6.90 0.96 12.44
C SER A 224 -7.36 2.41 12.58
N GLY A 225 -8.19 2.86 11.65
CA GLY A 225 -8.66 4.25 11.60
C GLY A 225 -7.84 5.16 10.68
N ALA A 226 -6.70 4.71 10.16
CA ALA A 226 -5.92 5.46 9.17
C ALA A 226 -6.45 5.21 7.75
N TYR A 227 -6.57 6.27 6.96
CA TYR A 227 -7.02 6.25 5.56
C TYR A 227 -6.52 7.48 4.76
N SER A 228 -5.58 8.24 5.33
CA SER A 228 -5.01 9.44 4.70
C SER A 228 -4.08 9.11 3.55
N ASP A 229 -3.31 8.02 3.66
CA ASP A 229 -2.45 7.59 2.57
C ASP A 229 -3.30 7.06 1.42
N ARG A 230 -4.40 6.36 1.72
CA ARG A 230 -5.38 5.95 0.70
C ARG A 230 -5.93 7.15 -0.09
N TYR A 231 -6.34 8.22 0.58
CA TYR A 231 -6.75 9.47 -0.08
C TYR A 231 -5.66 9.99 -1.03
N LEU A 232 -4.41 10.03 -0.59
CA LEU A 232 -3.30 10.51 -1.43
C LEU A 232 -3.08 9.62 -2.66
N LEU A 233 -3.26 8.31 -2.53
CA LEU A 233 -3.07 7.36 -3.63
C LEU A 233 -4.24 7.36 -4.62
N GLU A 234 -5.47 7.55 -4.14
CA GLU A 234 -6.68 7.54 -4.96
C GLU A 234 -6.97 8.89 -5.63
N ASP A 235 -6.81 10.00 -4.88
CA ASP A 235 -7.23 11.33 -5.32
C ASP A 235 -6.07 12.28 -5.64
N GLN A 236 -4.86 12.03 -5.12
CA GLN A 236 -3.69 12.90 -5.31
C GLN A 236 -2.41 12.15 -5.70
N PRO A 237 -2.46 11.14 -6.61
CA PRO A 237 -1.31 10.25 -6.85
C PRO A 237 -0.07 10.97 -7.37
N LEU A 238 -0.25 12.05 -8.15
CA LEU A 238 0.83 12.88 -8.66
C LEU A 238 1.67 13.52 -7.54
N LYS A 239 1.08 13.84 -6.37
CA LYS A 239 1.82 14.35 -5.20
C LYS A 239 2.79 13.29 -4.66
N VAL A 240 2.33 12.05 -4.55
CA VAL A 240 3.13 10.92 -4.06
C VAL A 240 4.30 10.67 -5.01
N ILE A 241 4.01 10.57 -6.31
CA ILE A 241 5.02 10.35 -7.36
C ILE A 241 6.04 11.50 -7.38
N PHE A 242 5.57 12.75 -7.30
CA PHE A 242 6.45 13.92 -7.24
C PHE A 242 7.41 13.84 -6.05
N GLY A 243 6.90 13.57 -4.85
CA GLY A 243 7.72 13.45 -3.65
C GLY A 243 8.77 12.34 -3.75
N MET A 244 8.41 11.19 -4.34
CA MET A 244 9.34 10.09 -4.58
C MET A 244 10.46 10.47 -5.57
N ILE A 245 10.12 11.14 -6.67
CA ILE A 245 11.11 11.58 -7.68
C ILE A 245 12.08 12.59 -7.07
N ILE A 246 11.58 13.60 -6.36
CA ILE A 246 12.45 14.61 -5.72
C ILE A 246 13.32 13.97 -4.64
N CYS A 247 12.79 13.04 -3.86
CA CYS A 247 13.59 12.25 -2.92
C CYS A 247 14.72 11.52 -3.63
N GLY A 248 14.42 10.84 -4.73
CA GLY A 248 15.39 10.09 -5.53
C GLY A 248 16.48 11.00 -6.10
N TYR A 249 16.09 12.13 -6.67
CA TYR A 249 17.01 13.15 -7.17
C TYR A 249 17.98 13.64 -6.08
N VAL A 250 17.46 13.97 -4.89
CA VAL A 250 18.25 14.50 -3.77
C VAL A 250 19.22 13.45 -3.22
N ILE A 251 18.76 12.23 -2.95
CA ILE A 251 19.60 11.21 -2.33
C ILE A 251 20.54 10.53 -3.34
N GLY A 252 20.26 10.64 -4.64
CA GLY A 252 20.98 9.94 -5.71
C GLY A 252 20.47 8.50 -5.92
N SER A 253 19.15 8.30 -5.86
CA SER A 253 18.49 7.05 -6.18
C SER A 253 17.95 7.07 -7.60
N ASP A 254 18.14 5.97 -8.32
CA ASP A 254 17.58 5.72 -9.64
C ASP A 254 16.35 4.80 -9.59
N GLU A 255 16.06 4.21 -8.43
CA GLU A 255 14.93 3.31 -8.20
C GLU A 255 14.03 3.79 -7.05
N GLY A 256 12.72 3.62 -7.24
CA GLY A 256 11.67 3.92 -6.27
C GLY A 256 10.70 2.76 -6.16
N VAL A 257 10.28 2.44 -4.93
CA VAL A 257 9.29 1.42 -4.62
C VAL A 257 8.13 2.07 -3.88
N LEU A 258 6.93 1.92 -4.42
CA LEU A 258 5.68 2.19 -3.70
C LEU A 258 5.19 0.87 -3.13
N TYR A 259 5.33 0.69 -1.81
CA TYR A 259 4.92 -0.54 -1.13
C TYR A 259 3.46 -0.42 -0.69
N ILE A 260 2.56 -1.02 -1.47
CA ILE A 260 1.11 -0.91 -1.30
C ILE A 260 0.58 -2.14 -0.58
N ARG A 261 -0.33 -1.92 0.38
CA ARG A 261 -1.04 -3.00 1.08
C ARG A 261 -1.85 -3.87 0.12
N GLY A 262 -1.83 -5.18 0.35
CA GLY A 262 -2.58 -6.15 -0.47
C GLY A 262 -4.09 -5.89 -0.56
N SER A 263 -4.70 -5.33 0.48
CA SER A 263 -6.15 -5.09 0.52
C SER A 263 -6.65 -4.01 -0.44
N ILE A 264 -5.79 -3.09 -0.89
CA ILE A 264 -6.17 -1.95 -1.76
C ILE A 264 -5.52 -2.02 -3.15
N LEU A 265 -4.69 -3.04 -3.41
CA LEU A 265 -3.90 -3.14 -4.64
C LEU A 265 -4.75 -3.05 -5.93
N ASN A 266 -5.91 -3.70 -5.97
CA ASN A 266 -6.75 -3.71 -7.18
C ASN A 266 -7.66 -2.49 -7.32
N GLN A 267 -7.66 -1.59 -6.34
CA GLN A 267 -8.51 -0.39 -6.35
C GLN A 267 -7.76 0.82 -6.92
N LEU A 268 -6.44 0.84 -6.78
CA LEU A 268 -5.62 1.98 -7.21
C LEU A 268 -5.45 1.98 -8.74
N LYS A 269 -5.78 3.12 -9.35
CA LYS A 269 -5.53 3.42 -10.76
C LYS A 269 -4.40 4.45 -10.86
N LEU A 270 -3.19 4.04 -10.50
CA LEU A 270 -1.97 4.87 -10.58
C LEU A 270 -1.47 5.01 -12.01
#